data_AF-A0A938BSI8-F1
#
_entry.id   AF-A0A938BSI8-F1
#
_cell.length_a   1.000
_cell.length_b   1.000
_cell.length_c   1.000
_cell.angle_alpha   90.00
_cell.angle_beta   90.00
_cell.angle_gamma   90.00
#
_symmetry.space_group_name_H-M   'P 1'
#
loop_
_entity.id
_entity.type
_entity.pdbx_description
1 polymer ?
#
loop_
_entity_poly.entity_id
_entity_poly.type
_entity_poly.pdbx_seq_one_letter_code
_entity_poly.pdbx_strand_id
1 'polypeptide(L)' 'MVVLVERMLDLHKQLPKAKTPHEQESIKRTIDATDAQIDALVYELYGLPEDETAIVEGAHA' A
#
# COMPACT_ATOMS: atom_id res chain seq x y z
N MET A 1 -10.35 2.79 -5.43
CA MET A 1 -10.18 2.55 -3.98
C MET A 1 -10.67 1.16 -3.54
N VAL A 2 -11.98 0.84 -3.62
CA VAL A 2 -12.53 -0.47 -3.14
C VAL A 2 -11.80 -1.69 -3.73
N VAL A 3 -11.53 -1.69 -5.04
CA VAL A 3 -10.80 -2.76 -5.74
C VAL A 3 -9.37 -2.97 -5.20
N LEU A 4 -8.70 -1.88 -4.77
CA LEU A 4 -7.34 -1.96 -4.21
C LEU A 4 -7.37 -2.57 -2.80
N VAL A 5 -8.38 -2.21 -2.00
CA VAL A 5 -8.59 -2.78 -0.66
C VAL A 5 -8.93 -4.26 -0.75
N GLU A 6 -9.79 -4.66 -1.68
CA GLU A 6 -10.08 -6.08 -1.94
C GLU A 6 -8.82 -6.86 -2.35
N ARG A 7 -8.02 -6.29 -3.25
CA ARG A 7 -6.73 -6.87 -3.65
C ARG A 7 -5.77 -7.01 -2.47
N MET A 8 -5.67 -5.99 -1.61
CA MET A 8 -4.82 -6.01 -0.43
C MET A 8 -5.27 -7.11 0.56
N LEU A 9 -6.58 -7.25 0.80
CA LEU A 9 -7.13 -8.32 1.63
C LEU A 9 -6.77 -9.71 1.08
N ASP A 10 -6.84 -9.89 -0.23
CA ASP A 10 -6.50 -11.17 -0.85
C ASP A 10 -5.00 -11.46 -0.83
N LEU A 11 -4.14 -10.45 -0.97
CA LEU A 11 -2.70 -10.60 -0.83
C LEU A 11 -2.32 -10.99 0.61
N HIS A 12 -2.93 -10.38 1.62
CA HIS A 12 -2.72 -10.75 3.02
C HIS A 12 -3.17 -12.17 3.34
N LYS A 13 -4.22 -12.69 2.69
CA LYS A 13 -4.63 -14.10 2.81
C LYS A 13 -3.67 -15.06 2.11
N GLN A 14 -2.98 -14.59 1.06
CA GLN A 14 -2.02 -15.39 0.28
C GLN A 14 -0.64 -15.45 0.94
N LEU A 15 -0.21 -14.39 1.61
CA LEU A 15 1.09 -14.30 2.27
C LEU A 15 1.40 -15.49 3.20
N PRO A 16 0.51 -15.93 4.11
CA PRO A 16 0.76 -17.10 4.97
C PRO A 16 0.70 -18.45 4.23
N LYS A 17 0.17 -18.47 2.99
CA LYS A 17 0.08 -19.69 2.15
C LYS A 17 1.29 -19.87 1.24
N ALA A 18 2.13 -18.85 1.10
CA ALA A 18 3.33 -18.89 0.28
C ALA A 18 4.36 -19.88 0.86
N LYS A 19 4.88 -20.76 0.00
CA LYS A 19 5.72 -21.89 0.41
C LYS A 19 7.19 -21.56 0.38
N THR A 20 7.58 -20.52 -0.34
CA THR A 20 8.97 -20.10 -0.50
C THR A 20 9.19 -18.66 0.00
N PRO A 21 10.40 -18.35 0.48
CA PRO A 21 10.77 -16.97 0.84
C PRO A 21 10.60 -15.98 -0.32
N HIS A 22 10.90 -16.42 -1.55
CA HIS A 22 10.75 -15.60 -2.76
C HIS A 22 9.28 -15.24 -3.04
N GLU A 23 8.36 -16.20 -2.93
CA GLU A 23 6.93 -15.93 -3.07
C GLU A 23 6.43 -14.97 -1.99
N GLN A 24 6.87 -15.16 -0.74
CA GLN A 24 6.52 -14.26 0.36
C GLN A 24 7.01 -12.83 0.08
N GLU A 25 8.24 -12.68 -0.40
CA GLU A 25 8.81 -11.38 -0.73
C GLU A 25 8.08 -10.72 -1.91
N SER A 26 7.74 -11.49 -2.95
CA SER A 26 6.94 -10.99 -4.07
C SER A 26 5.56 -10.51 -3.63
N ILE A 27 4.89 -11.25 -2.73
CA ILE A 27 3.59 -10.86 -2.19
C ILE A 27 3.72 -9.60 -1.34
N LYS A 28 4.74 -9.51 -0.46
CA LYS A 28 5.01 -8.32 0.35
C LYS A 28 5.22 -7.07 -0.50
N ARG A 29 6.10 -7.14 -1.51
CA ARG A 29 6.31 -6.01 -2.44
C ARG A 29 5.02 -5.58 -3.14
N THR A 30 4.13 -6.53 -3.45
CA THR A 30 2.84 -6.21 -4.07
C THR A 30 1.89 -5.55 -3.07
N ILE A 31 1.92 -5.94 -1.80
CA ILE A 31 1.19 -5.28 -0.71
C ILE A 31 1.68 -3.84 -0.58
N ASP A 32 2.99 -3.62 -0.45
CA ASP A 32 3.59 -2.30 -0.29
C ASP A 32 3.24 -1.37 -1.48
N ALA A 33 3.29 -1.89 -2.70
CA ALA A 33 2.91 -1.12 -3.89
C ALA A 33 1.41 -0.81 -3.95
N THR A 34 0.56 -1.68 -3.38
CA THR A 34 -0.89 -1.44 -3.30
C THR A 34 -1.22 -0.43 -2.22
N ASP A 35 -0.47 -0.43 -1.12
CA ASP A 35 -0.56 0.52 0.00
C ASP A 35 -0.29 1.95 -0.48
N ALA A 36 0.85 2.16 -1.15
CA ALA A 36 1.20 3.46 -1.73
C ALA A 36 0.15 3.97 -2.76
N GLN A 37 -0.49 3.07 -3.52
CA GLN A 37 -1.59 3.45 -4.40
C GLN A 37 -2.84 3.87 -3.63
N ILE A 38 -3.13 3.21 -2.50
CA ILE A 38 -4.25 3.58 -1.64
C ILE A 38 -3.98 4.95 -1.00
N ASP A 39 -2.78 5.17 -0.47
CA ASP A 39 -2.39 6.45 0.14
C ASP A 39 -2.53 7.60 -0.86
N ALA A 40 -2.03 7.43 -2.09
CA ALA A 40 -2.20 8.42 -3.15
C ALA A 40 -3.68 8.74 -3.45
N LEU A 41 -4.54 7.72 -3.53
CA LEU A 41 -5.98 7.92 -3.73
C LEU A 41 -6.65 8.59 -2.53
N VAL A 42 -6.19 8.29 -1.32
CA VAL A 42 -6.67 8.92 -0.08
C VAL A 42 -6.28 10.39 -0.07
N TYR A 43 -5.03 10.73 -0.35
CA TYR A 43 -4.56 12.12 -0.45
C TYR A 43 -5.32 12.89 -1.53
N GLU A 44 -5.57 12.29 -2.70
CA GLU A 44 -6.38 12.88 -3.74
C GLU A 44 -7.82 13.15 -3.27
N LEU A 45 -8.44 12.20 -2.56
CA LEU A 45 -9.81 12.32 -2.05
C LEU A 45 -9.95 13.43 -0.99
N TYR A 46 -8.93 13.60 -0.14
CA TYR A 46 -8.91 14.63 0.88
C TYR A 46 -8.34 15.97 0.37
N GLY A 47 -7.86 16.02 -0.88
CA GLY A 47 -7.32 17.22 -1.50
C GLY A 47 -6.02 17.71 -0.86
N LEU A 48 -5.21 16.81 -0.32
CA LEU A 48 -3.94 17.20 0.31
C LEU A 48 -2.93 17.62 -0.77
N PRO A 49 -2.36 18.83 -0.68
CA PRO A 49 -1.23 19.22 -1.52
C PRO A 49 0.03 18.41 -1.16
N GLU A 50 1.00 18.38 -2.07
CA GLU A 50 2.27 17.64 -1.91
C GLU A 50 3.00 18.04 -0.62
N ASP A 51 2.96 19.32 -0.24
CA ASP A 51 3.55 19.87 0.98
C ASP A 51 2.92 19.27 2.25
N GLU A 52 1.60 19.02 2.26
CA GLU A 52 0.91 18.39 3.39
C GLU A 52 1.13 16.88 3.42
N THR A 53 1.24 16.26 2.24
CA THR A 53 1.59 14.83 2.12
C THR A 53 2.97 14.55 2.70
N ALA A 54 3.95 15.41 2.41
CA ALA A 54 5.31 15.30 2.96
C ALA A 54 5.36 15.40 4.51
N ILE A 55 4.44 16.17 5.10
CA ILE A 55 4.29 16.26 6.57
C ILE A 55 3.73 14.96 7.13
N VAL A 56 2.70 14.38 6.48
CA VAL A 56 2.08 13.12 6.89
C VAL A 56 3.05 11.94 6.79
N GLU A 57 3.88 11.92 5.75
CA GLU A 57 4.90 10.89 5.54
C GLU A 57 6.18 11.09 6.39
N GLY A 58 6.25 12.18 7.16
CA GLY A 58 7.39 12.46 8.05
C GLY A 58 8.68 12.81 7.31
N ALA A 59 8.58 13.30 6.07
CA ALA A 59 9.73 13.68 5.24
C ALA A 59 10.42 14.99 5.70
N HIS A 60 9.88 15.68 6.70
CA HIS A 60 10.54 16.79 7.40
C HIS A 60 11.29 16.28 8.64
N ALA A 61 12.58 15.97 8.47
CA ALA A 61 13.58 15.83 9.53
C ALA A 61 14.75 16.78 9.26
#